data_AF-A0A7C7W9N9-F1
#
_entry.id   AF-A0A7C7W9N9-F1
#
_cell.length_a   1.000
_cell.length_b   1.000
_cell.length_c   1.000
_cell.angle_alpha   90.00
_cell.angle_beta   90.00
_cell.angle_gamma   90.00
#
_symmetry.space_group_name_H-M   'P 1'
#
loop_
_entity.id
_entity.type
_entity.pdbx_description
1 polymer ?
#
loop_
_entity_poly.entity_id
_entity_poly.type
_entity_poly.pdbx_seq_one_letter_code
_entity_poly.pdbx_strand_id
1 'polypeptide(L)'
;MLTLPKKLVPRIEVKLELEGKIILDDRIAKILEGIEKYGSILAASRRSGVPYSRAWEGIAKIERILGDYVIEPKKGGRRGGGTRLTSLGRALLKEHLKIRAWLDRCMETASRGVSALKGLPDLAVAGSNDRALEILVGLLRKKFPELDVEIAWIGSSGGLASLMLEEADIAGVHLLDSATRTYNIPFLKRYWLNGRVRIIRGYKREIGLVSRPDDKV
;
A
#
# COMPACT_ATOMS: atom_id res chain seq x y z
N MET A 1 0.91 -29.21 4.42
CA MET A 1 1.06 -27.75 4.49
C MET A 1 2.32 -27.37 3.72
N LEU A 2 2.21 -26.55 2.67
CA LEU A 2 3.35 -26.02 1.94
C LEU A 2 3.90 -24.82 2.73
N THR A 3 5.09 -24.95 3.31
CA THR A 3 5.79 -23.87 4.00
C THR A 3 6.59 -23.06 2.98
N LEU A 4 6.32 -21.76 2.88
CA LEU A 4 7.09 -20.86 2.02
C LEU A 4 8.57 -20.81 2.48
N PRO A 5 9.53 -20.72 1.54
CA PRO A 5 10.94 -20.63 1.87
C PRO A 5 11.21 -19.37 2.70
N LYS A 6 11.98 -19.52 3.78
CA LYS A 6 12.23 -18.50 4.82
C LYS A 6 12.92 -17.20 4.33
N LYS A 7 13.25 -17.08 3.04
CA LYS A 7 13.99 -15.92 2.50
C LYS A 7 13.54 -15.56 1.09
N LEU A 8 12.32 -15.05 0.99
CA LEU A 8 11.84 -14.39 -0.23
C LEU A 8 12.37 -12.96 -0.25
N VAL A 9 12.99 -12.55 -1.35
CA VAL A 9 13.43 -11.17 -1.57
C VAL A 9 12.48 -10.55 -2.59
N PRO A 10 11.60 -9.60 -2.20
CA PRO A 10 10.71 -8.95 -3.14
C PRO A 10 11.51 -8.16 -4.17
N ARG A 11 11.10 -8.24 -5.44
CA ARG A 11 11.65 -7.43 -6.53
C ARG A 11 10.52 -6.69 -7.22
N ILE A 12 10.71 -5.39 -7.39
CA ILE A 12 9.79 -4.53 -8.14
C ILE A 12 10.48 -4.16 -9.45
N GLU A 13 9.73 -4.20 -10.55
CA GLU A 13 10.15 -3.76 -11.87
C GLU A 13 9.34 -2.50 -12.25
N VAL A 14 10.02 -1.44 -12.69
CA VAL A 14 9.37 -0.22 -13.18
C VAL A 14 9.25 -0.27 -14.69
N LYS A 15 8.04 0.01 -15.19
CA LYS A 15 7.74 0.11 -16.63
C LYS A 15 6.96 1.38 -16.89
N LEU A 16 7.41 2.15 -17.88
CA LEU A 16 6.67 3.29 -18.41
C LEU A 16 5.91 2.84 -19.63
N GLU A 17 4.63 3.22 -19.69
CA GLU A 17 3.70 2.86 -20.74
C GLU A 17 3.15 4.12 -21.40
N LEU A 18 2.97 4.05 -22.72
CA LEU A 18 2.24 5.05 -23.50
C LEU A 18 1.23 4.30 -24.38
N GLU A 19 -0.05 4.64 -24.25
CA GLU A 19 -1.15 4.06 -25.05
C GLU A 19 -1.16 2.51 -25.07
N GLY A 20 -1.08 1.85 -23.91
CA GLY A 20 -1.11 0.38 -23.86
C GLY A 20 0.25 -0.29 -24.17
N LYS A 21 1.29 0.48 -24.53
CA LYS A 21 2.58 -0.05 -24.98
C LYS A 21 3.69 0.36 -24.02
N ILE A 22 4.37 -0.63 -23.45
CA ILE A 22 5.57 -0.39 -22.63
C ILE A 22 6.65 0.24 -23.50
N ILE A 23 7.01 1.48 -23.18
CA ILE A 23 8.08 2.21 -23.86
C ILE A 23 9.42 1.96 -23.17
N LEU A 24 9.47 1.99 -21.84
CA LEU A 24 10.72 1.86 -21.09
C LEU A 24 10.55 0.88 -19.94
N ASP A 25 11.49 -0.06 -19.80
CA ASP A 25 11.63 -0.92 -18.62
C ASP A 25 12.95 -0.62 -17.89
N ASP A 26 13.12 -1.17 -16.68
CA ASP A 26 14.35 -1.04 -15.87
C ASP A 26 15.63 -1.42 -16.64
N ARG A 27 15.52 -2.36 -17.59
CA ARG A 27 16.67 -2.86 -18.34
C ARG A 27 17.13 -1.84 -19.37
N ILE A 28 16.21 -1.24 -20.13
CA ILE A 28 16.53 -0.19 -21.10
C ILE A 28 16.85 1.13 -20.38
N ALA A 29 16.23 1.41 -19.23
CA ALA A 29 16.61 2.56 -18.39
C ALA A 29 18.10 2.51 -17.98
N LYS A 30 18.62 1.34 -17.58
CA LYS A 30 20.05 1.13 -17.30
C LYS A 30 20.95 1.39 -18.51
N ILE A 31 20.48 1.08 -19.72
CA ILE A 31 21.20 1.42 -20.95
C ILE A 31 21.25 2.94 -21.13
N LEU A 32 20.12 3.65 -20.99
CA LEU A 32 20.08 5.11 -21.13
C LEU A 32 20.99 5.78 -20.08
N GLU A 33 20.95 5.32 -18.84
CA GLU A 33 21.85 5.78 -17.77
C GLU A 33 23.32 5.53 -18.12
N GLY A 34 23.65 4.35 -18.63
CA GLY A 34 25.00 4.03 -19.08
C GLY A 34 25.45 4.90 -20.26
N ILE A 35 24.56 5.25 -21.18
CA ILE A 35 24.88 6.17 -22.28
C ILE A 35 25.17 7.57 -21.73
N GLU A 36 24.37 8.08 -20.80
CA GLU A 36 24.60 9.38 -20.18
C GLU A 36 25.94 9.41 -19.42
N LYS A 37 26.30 8.30 -18.74
CA LYS A 37 27.52 8.21 -17.93
C LYS A 37 28.79 7.95 -18.74
N TYR A 38 28.72 7.10 -19.77
CA TYR A 38 29.89 6.59 -20.50
C TYR A 38 29.98 7.08 -21.94
N GLY A 39 28.95 7.74 -22.46
CA GLY A 39 28.91 8.31 -23.80
C GLY A 39 28.93 7.28 -24.93
N SER A 40 28.57 6.02 -24.66
CA SER A 40 28.56 4.95 -25.65
C SER A 40 27.57 3.84 -25.27
N ILE A 41 26.79 3.40 -26.25
CA ILE A 41 25.84 2.29 -26.11
C ILE A 41 26.57 0.98 -25.85
N LEU A 42 27.71 0.77 -26.51
CA LEU A 42 28.53 -0.44 -26.31
C LEU A 42 29.11 -0.46 -24.89
N ALA A 43 29.58 0.69 -24.39
CA ALA A 43 30.05 0.80 -23.01
C ALA A 43 28.89 0.56 -22.01
N ALA A 44 27.72 1.15 -22.26
CA ALA A 44 26.51 0.94 -21.45
C ALA A 44 26.09 -0.53 -21.42
N SER A 45 26.08 -1.21 -22.57
CA SER A 45 25.74 -2.62 -22.72
C SER A 45 26.68 -3.52 -21.92
N ARG A 46 28.01 -3.31 -22.06
CA ARG A 46 29.03 -4.08 -21.32
C ARG A 46 28.90 -3.91 -19.80
N ARG A 47 28.59 -2.70 -19.32
CA ARG A 47 28.49 -2.39 -17.89
C ARG A 47 27.17 -2.84 -17.26
N SER A 48 26.07 -2.79 -18.02
CA SER A 48 24.74 -3.17 -17.54
C SER A 48 24.45 -4.67 -17.68
N GLY A 49 25.26 -5.42 -18.43
CA GLY A 49 25.01 -6.82 -18.76
C GLY A 49 23.89 -7.03 -19.77
N VAL A 50 23.39 -5.95 -20.37
CA VAL A 50 22.36 -6.01 -21.41
C VAL A 50 23.05 -6.20 -22.76
N PRO A 51 22.67 -7.22 -23.56
CA PRO A 51 23.24 -7.40 -24.89
C PRO A 51 23.04 -6.16 -25.76
N TYR A 52 24.07 -5.79 -26.53
CA TYR A 52 24.04 -4.60 -27.38
C TYR A 52 22.85 -4.58 -28.35
N SER A 53 22.51 -5.73 -28.95
CA SER A 53 21.34 -5.86 -29.83
C SER A 53 20.04 -5.52 -29.10
N ARG A 54 19.86 -5.99 -27.86
CA ARG A 54 18.68 -5.70 -27.03
C ARG A 54 18.62 -4.24 -26.59
N ALA A 55 19.77 -3.64 -26.30
CA ALA A 55 19.86 -2.21 -26.03
C ALA A 55 19.36 -1.41 -27.25
N TRP A 56 19.77 -1.81 -28.45
CA TRP A 56 19.39 -1.17 -29.70
C TRP A 56 17.91 -1.36 -30.04
N GLU A 57 17.38 -2.58 -29.93
CA GLU A 57 15.96 -2.89 -30.11
C GLU A 57 15.08 -2.09 -29.14
N GLY A 58 15.49 -1.98 -27.88
CA GLY A 58 14.76 -1.22 -26.86
C GLY A 58 14.72 0.27 -27.17
N ILE A 59 15.86 0.86 -27.53
CA ILE A 59 15.94 2.28 -27.94
C ILE A 59 15.08 2.53 -29.18
N ALA A 60 15.23 1.72 -30.22
CA ALA A 60 14.45 1.86 -31.45
C ALA A 60 12.94 1.70 -31.20
N LYS A 61 12.54 0.82 -30.26
CA LYS A 61 11.14 0.70 -29.84
C LYS A 61 10.62 1.98 -29.21
N ILE A 62 11.40 2.60 -28.31
CA ILE A 62 11.03 3.88 -27.69
C ILE A 62 10.86 4.95 -28.76
N GLU A 63 11.85 5.14 -29.63
CA GLU A 63 11.84 6.17 -30.67
C GLU A 63 10.67 6.00 -31.63
N ARG A 64 10.36 4.74 -32.02
CA ARG A 64 9.20 4.45 -32.87
C ARG A 64 7.87 4.80 -32.21
N ILE A 65 7.73 4.57 -30.90
CA ILE A 65 6.48 4.86 -30.19
C ILE A 65 6.34 6.37 -29.91
N LEU A 66 7.44 7.05 -29.56
CA LEU A 66 7.44 8.47 -29.25
C LEU A 66 7.48 9.37 -30.49
N GLY A 67 7.92 8.84 -31.64
CA GLY A 67 8.06 9.59 -32.89
C GLY A 67 9.25 10.56 -32.91
N ASP A 68 10.19 10.43 -31.97
CA ASP A 68 11.37 11.30 -31.85
C ASP A 68 12.56 10.53 -31.26
N TYR A 69 13.76 11.04 -31.48
CA TYR A 69 15.01 10.41 -31.06
C TYR A 69 15.25 10.55 -29.56
N VAL A 70 15.63 9.46 -28.90
CA VAL A 70 16.04 9.48 -27.48
C VAL A 70 17.55 9.56 -27.32
N ILE A 71 18.29 9.30 -28.40
CA ILE A 71 19.74 9.40 -28.46
C ILE A 71 20.19 10.18 -29.68
N GLU A 72 21.40 10.72 -29.61
CA GLU A 72 22.03 11.41 -30.74
C GLU A 72 23.54 11.13 -30.78
N PRO A 73 24.15 11.13 -31.98
CA PRO A 73 25.58 10.93 -32.13
C PRO A 73 26.35 12.12 -31.55
N LYS A 74 27.40 11.81 -30.79
CA LYS A 74 28.41 12.78 -30.36
C LYS A 74 29.51 12.83 -31.42
N LYS A 75 29.68 13.98 -32.09
CA LYS A 75 30.77 14.22 -33.05
C LYS A 75 32.11 13.80 -32.42
N GLY A 76 32.79 12.84 -33.03
CA GLY A 76 34.05 12.28 -32.56
C GLY A 76 35.24 12.71 -33.39
N GLY A 77 36.36 13.03 -32.73
CA GLY A 77 37.69 13.15 -33.33
C GLY A 77 38.46 11.82 -33.29
N ARG A 78 39.80 11.88 -33.32
CA ARG A 78 40.76 10.74 -33.41
C ARG A 78 40.54 9.51 -32.51
N ARG A 79 39.67 9.57 -31.50
CA ARG A 79 39.38 8.45 -30.54
C ARG A 79 37.99 7.81 -30.73
N GLY A 80 37.24 8.16 -31.77
CA GLY A 80 35.96 7.54 -32.13
C GLY A 80 34.72 8.36 -31.75
N GLY A 81 33.62 8.10 -32.46
CA GLY A 81 32.29 8.69 -32.20
C GLY A 81 31.63 8.11 -30.95
N GLY A 82 30.77 8.90 -30.32
CA GLY A 82 30.00 8.48 -29.15
C GLY A 82 28.50 8.67 -29.33
N THR A 83 27.76 8.41 -28.27
CA THR A 83 26.31 8.61 -28.20
C THR A 83 25.99 9.37 -26.92
N ARG A 84 25.05 10.31 -27.00
CA ARG A 84 24.49 11.00 -25.83
C ARG A 84 22.97 10.94 -25.88
N LEU A 85 22.31 11.11 -24.75
CA LEU A 85 20.86 11.24 -24.73
C LEU A 85 20.43 12.59 -25.33
N THR A 86 19.30 12.60 -26.02
CA THR A 86 18.60 13.85 -26.38
C THR A 86 17.93 14.45 -25.14
N SER A 87 17.30 15.62 -25.27
CA SER A 87 16.44 16.18 -24.21
C SER A 87 15.32 15.22 -23.83
N LEU A 88 14.67 14.60 -24.83
CA LEU A 88 13.62 13.60 -24.64
C LEU A 88 14.16 12.36 -23.90
N GLY A 89 15.29 11.82 -24.33
CA GLY A 89 15.92 10.67 -23.68
C GLY A 89 16.26 10.93 -22.20
N ARG A 90 16.79 12.12 -21.88
CA ARG A 90 17.04 12.52 -20.48
C ARG A 90 15.76 12.67 -19.68
N ALA A 91 14.73 13.28 -20.25
CA ALA A 91 13.44 13.46 -19.56
C ALA A 91 12.82 12.10 -19.22
N LEU A 92 12.81 11.18 -20.19
CA LEU A 92 12.28 9.82 -20.02
C LEU A 92 13.06 9.04 -18.94
N LEU A 93 14.40 9.09 -18.98
CA LEU A 93 15.24 8.47 -17.95
C LEU A 93 14.98 9.09 -16.57
N LYS A 94 14.84 10.41 -16.49
CA LYS A 94 14.60 11.12 -15.24
C LYS A 94 13.28 10.70 -14.58
N GLU A 95 12.19 10.60 -15.35
CA GLU A 95 10.90 10.14 -14.81
C GLU A 95 10.98 8.71 -14.29
N HIS A 96 11.64 7.83 -15.02
CA HIS A 96 11.89 6.46 -14.57
C HIS A 96 12.67 6.41 -13.25
N LEU A 97 13.79 7.13 -13.15
CA LEU A 97 14.62 7.16 -11.94
C LEU A 97 13.88 7.77 -10.74
N LYS A 98 13.03 8.77 -10.97
CA LYS A 98 12.19 9.37 -9.92
C LYS A 98 11.21 8.35 -9.32
N ILE A 99 10.51 7.60 -10.17
CA ILE A 99 9.57 6.56 -9.74
C ILE A 99 10.31 5.44 -9.03
N ARG A 100 11.43 4.97 -9.61
CA ARG A 100 12.28 3.94 -9.00
C ARG A 100 12.74 4.34 -7.61
N ALA A 101 13.28 5.55 -7.45
CA ALA A 101 13.77 6.05 -6.17
C ALA A 101 12.64 6.20 -5.13
N TRP A 102 11.43 6.56 -5.55
CA TRP A 102 10.26 6.58 -4.66
C TRP A 102 9.91 5.17 -4.17
N LEU A 103 9.83 4.20 -5.08
CA LEU A 103 9.55 2.80 -4.73
C LEU A 103 10.64 2.19 -3.83
N ASP A 104 11.91 2.48 -4.11
CA ASP A 104 13.02 2.00 -3.27
C ASP A 104 12.92 2.51 -1.84
N ARG A 105 12.51 3.78 -1.64
CA ARG A 105 12.24 4.32 -0.29
C ARG A 105 11.09 3.59 0.39
N CYS A 106 9.98 3.36 -0.33
CA CYS A 106 8.84 2.61 0.21
C CYS A 106 9.25 1.19 0.65
N MET A 107 10.11 0.53 -0.15
CA MET A 107 10.62 -0.81 0.15
C MET A 107 11.61 -0.82 1.32
N GLU A 108 12.47 0.20 1.44
CA GLU A 108 13.37 0.33 2.59
C GLU A 108 12.56 0.50 3.90
N THR A 109 11.48 1.28 3.88
CA THR A 109 10.56 1.38 5.01
C THR A 109 9.85 0.05 5.30
N ALA A 110 9.36 -0.65 4.28
CA ALA A 110 8.70 -1.96 4.43
C ALA A 110 9.66 -3.08 4.89
N SER A 111 10.95 -3.00 4.57
CA SER A 111 11.97 -3.97 4.99
C SER A 111 12.44 -3.77 6.44
N ARG A 112 12.32 -2.56 7.01
CA ARG A 112 12.50 -2.30 8.45
C ARG A 112 11.34 -2.80 9.31
N GLY A 113 10.24 -3.19 8.68
CA GLY A 113 9.10 -3.78 9.34
C GLY A 113 8.18 -4.39 8.31
N VAL A 114 8.25 -5.71 8.15
CA VAL A 114 7.29 -6.52 7.38
C VAL A 114 5.84 -6.33 7.90
N SER A 115 5.64 -5.54 8.96
CA SER A 115 4.35 -5.04 9.44
C SER A 115 3.77 -3.84 8.68
N ALA A 116 4.52 -3.15 7.80
CA ALA A 116 4.02 -1.99 7.03
C ALA A 116 3.34 -2.39 5.70
N LEU A 117 3.36 -3.68 5.36
CA LEU A 117 2.50 -4.32 4.36
C LEU A 117 1.47 -5.22 5.05
N LYS A 118 1.04 -4.90 6.29
CA LYS A 118 -0.25 -5.42 6.72
C LYS A 118 -1.27 -4.86 5.72
N GLY A 119 -1.97 -5.76 5.03
CA GLY A 119 -3.17 -5.38 4.30
C GLY A 119 -4.21 -4.78 5.26
N LEU A 120 -5.43 -4.56 4.76
CA LEU A 120 -6.54 -4.37 5.69
C LEU A 120 -6.57 -5.56 6.67
N PRO A 121 -6.83 -5.34 7.97
CA PRO A 121 -6.98 -6.44 8.91
C PRO A 121 -8.08 -7.38 8.41
N ASP A 122 -7.97 -8.68 8.72
CA ASP A 122 -9.03 -9.65 8.38
C ASP A 122 -10.33 -9.33 9.12
N LEU A 123 -10.22 -8.62 10.26
CA LEU A 123 -11.34 -8.11 11.03
C LEU A 123 -10.97 -6.82 11.76
N ALA A 124 -11.68 -5.73 11.47
CA ALA A 124 -11.57 -4.45 12.15
C ALA A 124 -12.75 -4.22 13.10
N VAL A 125 -12.43 -3.86 14.35
CA VAL A 125 -13.42 -3.53 15.39
C VAL A 125 -13.19 -2.11 15.88
N ALA A 126 -14.21 -1.26 15.87
CA ALA A 126 -14.10 0.10 16.37
C ALA A 126 -15.32 0.50 17.21
N GLY A 127 -15.13 1.09 18.39
CA GLY A 127 -16.25 1.64 19.14
C GLY A 127 -15.99 1.79 20.63
N SER A 128 -17.05 1.66 21.42
CA SER A 128 -16.92 1.64 22.87
C SER A 128 -16.24 0.38 23.37
N ASN A 129 -15.41 0.52 24.41
CA ASN A 129 -14.77 -0.60 25.08
C ASN A 129 -15.81 -1.60 25.62
N ASP A 130 -15.65 -2.87 25.26
CA ASP A 130 -16.53 -3.97 25.65
C ASP A 130 -15.70 -5.17 26.14
N ARG A 131 -15.91 -5.55 27.40
CA ARG A 131 -15.12 -6.59 28.06
C ARG A 131 -15.38 -7.98 27.49
N ALA A 132 -16.61 -8.30 27.08
CA ALA A 132 -16.89 -9.60 26.48
C ALA A 132 -16.22 -9.71 25.11
N LEU A 133 -16.19 -8.61 24.35
CA LEU A 133 -15.52 -8.55 23.05
C LEU A 133 -14.00 -8.70 23.17
N GLU A 134 -13.37 -8.11 24.19
CA GLU A 134 -11.94 -8.34 24.48
C GLU A 134 -11.64 -9.81 24.74
N ILE A 135 -12.46 -10.48 25.56
CA ILE A 135 -12.32 -11.91 25.85
C ILE A 135 -12.51 -12.73 24.57
N LEU A 136 -13.54 -12.41 23.78
CA LEU A 136 -13.82 -13.08 22.51
C LEU A 136 -12.65 -12.96 21.54
N VAL A 137 -12.06 -11.77 21.39
CA VAL A 137 -10.90 -11.56 20.53
C VAL A 137 -9.69 -12.34 21.05
N GLY A 138 -9.50 -12.39 22.37
CA GLY A 138 -8.48 -13.24 22.98
C GLY A 138 -8.65 -14.72 22.64
N LEU A 139 -9.88 -15.22 22.61
CA LEU A 139 -10.21 -16.59 22.19
C LEU A 139 -10.00 -16.79 20.68
N LEU A 140 -10.40 -15.82 19.85
CA LEU A 140 -10.20 -15.86 18.41
C LEU A 140 -8.72 -15.92 18.05
N ARG A 141 -7.89 -15.05 18.62
CA ARG A 141 -6.43 -15.04 18.40
C ARG A 141 -5.75 -16.33 18.84
N LYS A 142 -6.25 -16.99 19.89
CA LYS A 142 -5.75 -18.31 20.32
C LYS A 142 -6.15 -19.42 19.35
N LYS A 143 -7.37 -19.36 18.82
CA LYS A 143 -7.92 -20.41 17.94
C LYS A 143 -7.45 -20.27 16.49
N PHE A 144 -7.24 -19.05 16.03
CA PHE A 144 -6.82 -18.68 14.68
C PHE A 144 -5.65 -17.69 14.76
N PRO A 145 -4.41 -18.16 15.05
CA PRO A 145 -3.24 -17.29 15.20
C PRO A 145 -2.87 -16.49 13.94
N GLU A 146 -3.33 -16.95 12.77
CA GLU A 146 -3.16 -16.30 11.48
C GLU A 146 -4.15 -15.17 11.22
N LEU A 147 -5.26 -15.09 11.97
CA LEU A 147 -6.29 -14.08 11.79
C LEU A 147 -5.85 -12.74 12.38
N ASP A 148 -5.72 -11.72 11.53
CA ASP A 148 -5.38 -10.38 11.98
C ASP A 148 -6.61 -9.60 12.42
N VAL A 149 -6.72 -9.40 13.74
CA VAL A 149 -7.84 -8.67 14.35
C VAL A 149 -7.33 -7.37 14.94
N GLU A 150 -7.83 -6.24 14.42
CA GLU A 150 -7.55 -4.90 14.91
C GLU A 150 -8.71 -4.35 15.74
N ILE A 151 -8.40 -3.68 16.85
CA ILE A 151 -9.39 -3.10 17.75
C ILE A 151 -9.01 -1.67 18.10
N ALA A 152 -9.97 -0.75 17.93
CA ALA A 152 -9.88 0.63 18.36
C ALA A 152 -11.04 1.01 19.30
N TRP A 153 -10.71 1.42 20.53
CA TRP A 153 -11.69 1.87 21.52
C TRP A 153 -11.90 3.39 21.48
N ILE A 154 -12.61 3.85 20.46
CA ILE A 154 -12.85 5.27 20.15
C ILE A 154 -14.23 5.78 20.60
N GLY A 155 -15.00 4.97 21.32
CA GLY A 155 -16.36 5.30 21.78
C GLY A 155 -17.46 5.01 20.74
N SER A 156 -18.72 4.96 21.17
CA SER A 156 -19.84 4.49 20.32
C SER A 156 -20.05 5.35 19.08
N SER A 157 -19.97 6.68 19.21
CA SER A 157 -20.14 7.59 18.07
C SER A 157 -19.00 7.45 17.05
N GLY A 158 -17.77 7.26 17.53
CA GLY A 158 -16.61 6.95 16.69
C GLY A 158 -16.77 5.62 15.97
N GLY A 159 -17.23 4.58 16.68
CA GLY A 159 -17.49 3.26 16.07
C GLY A 159 -18.55 3.31 14.97
N LEU A 160 -19.65 4.04 15.17
CA LEU A 160 -20.65 4.24 14.11
C LEU A 160 -20.09 5.01 12.92
N ALA A 161 -19.22 6.01 13.15
CA ALA A 161 -18.54 6.73 12.08
C ALA A 161 -17.59 5.81 11.29
N SER A 162 -16.81 4.97 11.97
CA SER A 162 -15.92 4.00 11.31
C SER A 162 -16.70 2.97 10.48
N LEU A 163 -17.85 2.49 10.94
CA LEU A 163 -18.74 1.66 10.12
C LEU A 163 -19.25 2.40 8.88
N MET A 164 -19.61 3.68 9.03
CA MET A 164 -20.13 4.50 7.93
C MET A 164 -19.08 4.75 6.85
N LEU A 165 -17.83 4.94 7.26
CA LEU A 165 -16.65 5.12 6.39
C LEU A 165 -16.08 3.81 5.85
N GLU A 166 -16.66 2.66 6.23
CA GLU A 166 -16.18 1.31 5.86
C GLU A 166 -14.75 1.01 6.35
N GLU A 167 -14.36 1.62 7.48
CA GLU A 167 -13.07 1.40 8.14
C GLU A 167 -13.13 0.32 9.23
N ALA A 168 -14.34 -0.09 9.63
CA ALA A 168 -14.57 -1.15 10.60
C ALA A 168 -15.62 -2.14 10.10
N ASP A 169 -15.51 -3.40 10.52
CA ASP A 169 -16.50 -4.45 10.28
C ASP A 169 -17.53 -4.54 11.42
N ILE A 170 -17.08 -4.27 12.65
CA ILE A 170 -17.88 -4.37 13.87
C ILE A 170 -17.74 -3.09 14.68
N ALA A 171 -18.86 -2.58 15.20
CA ALA A 171 -18.83 -1.52 16.21
C ALA A 171 -19.55 -1.88 17.51
N GLY A 172 -18.82 -1.73 18.62
CA GLY A 172 -19.39 -1.75 19.97
C GLY A 172 -20.12 -0.44 20.25
N VAL A 173 -21.44 -0.50 20.45
CA VAL A 173 -22.28 0.70 20.62
C VAL A 173 -23.30 0.57 21.75
N HIS A 174 -23.42 1.63 22.54
CA HIS A 174 -24.38 1.73 23.64
C HIS A 174 -24.85 3.19 23.81
N LEU A 175 -25.45 3.72 22.76
CA LEU A 175 -26.00 5.08 22.72
C LEU A 175 -27.49 5.07 23.03
N LEU A 176 -27.91 5.80 24.05
CA LEU A 176 -29.31 6.05 24.35
C LEU A 176 -29.77 7.31 23.62
N ASP A 177 -30.84 7.21 22.85
CA ASP A 177 -31.51 8.38 22.32
C ASP A 177 -32.50 8.91 23.36
N SER A 178 -32.29 10.13 23.85
CA SER A 178 -33.09 10.72 24.93
C SER A 178 -34.54 10.96 24.55
N ALA A 179 -34.81 11.27 23.28
CA ALA A 179 -36.15 11.55 22.77
C ALA A 179 -36.99 10.26 22.64
N THR A 180 -36.44 9.23 21.99
CA THR A 180 -37.17 7.98 21.77
C THR A 180 -37.03 6.98 22.91
N ARG A 181 -36.09 7.20 23.85
CA ARG A 181 -35.73 6.27 24.93
C ARG A 181 -35.29 4.90 24.43
N THR A 182 -34.82 4.81 23.18
CA THR A 182 -34.33 3.58 22.57
C THR A 182 -32.82 3.62 22.39
N TYR A 183 -32.18 2.46 22.55
CA TYR A 183 -30.75 2.32 22.34
C TYR A 183 -30.43 2.05 20.87
N ASN A 184 -29.36 2.67 20.38
CA ASN A 184 -28.65 2.40 19.12
C ASN A 184 -29.45 2.60 17.82
N ILE A 185 -30.69 2.11 17.72
CA ILE A 185 -31.53 2.15 16.52
C ILE A 185 -31.64 3.55 15.91
N PRO A 186 -31.92 4.62 16.69
CA PRO A 186 -32.09 5.95 16.10
C PRO A 186 -30.79 6.49 15.48
N PHE A 187 -29.64 6.03 15.96
CA PHE A 187 -28.33 6.47 15.47
C PHE A 187 -27.97 5.81 14.15
N LEU A 188 -28.49 4.63 13.81
CA LEU A 188 -28.21 4.01 12.50
C LEU A 188 -28.65 4.91 11.34
N LYS A 189 -29.79 5.59 11.47
CA LYS A 189 -30.25 6.57 10.48
C LYS A 189 -29.32 7.78 10.41
N ARG A 190 -28.85 8.28 11.56
CA ARG A 190 -27.97 9.48 11.65
C ARG A 190 -26.61 9.27 11.00
N TYR A 191 -26.12 8.02 11.00
CA TYR A 191 -24.85 7.62 10.39
C TYR A 191 -25.04 6.90 9.03
N TRP A 192 -26.22 6.99 8.40
CA TRP A 192 -26.50 6.35 7.10
C TRP A 192 -26.24 4.83 7.03
N LEU A 193 -26.45 4.12 8.14
CA LEU A 193 -26.22 2.68 8.28
C LEU A 193 -27.49 1.83 8.11
N ASN A 194 -28.65 2.44 7.90
CA ASN A 194 -29.91 1.72 7.70
C ASN A 194 -29.81 0.76 6.50
N GLY A 195 -30.09 -0.52 6.73
CA GLY A 195 -30.01 -1.56 5.68
C GLY A 195 -28.58 -1.97 5.29
N ARG A 196 -27.55 -1.31 5.85
CA ARG A 196 -26.14 -1.61 5.58
C ARG A 196 -25.47 -2.46 6.66
N VAL A 197 -26.01 -2.43 7.87
CA VAL A 197 -25.48 -3.16 9.02
C VAL A 197 -26.54 -4.04 9.65
N ARG A 198 -26.10 -5.06 10.37
CA ARG A 198 -26.98 -5.91 11.18
C ARG A 198 -26.69 -5.67 12.66
N ILE A 199 -27.74 -5.43 13.43
CA ILE A 199 -27.63 -5.27 14.88
C ILE A 199 -27.60 -6.65 15.52
N ILE A 200 -26.51 -6.93 16.22
CA ILE A 200 -26.35 -8.12 17.05
C ILE A 200 -26.53 -7.68 18.50
N ARG A 201 -27.54 -8.21 19.16
CA ARG A 201 -27.70 -7.99 20.60
C ARG A 201 -26.63 -8.79 21.33
N GLY A 202 -25.78 -8.09 22.08
CA GLY A 202 -24.80 -8.69 22.96
C GLY A 202 -25.44 -9.19 24.26
N TYR A 203 -24.81 -8.86 25.37
CA TYR A 203 -25.22 -9.29 26.71
C TYR A 203 -25.89 -8.14 27.48
N LYS A 204 -26.70 -8.49 28.48
CA LYS A 204 -27.18 -7.52 29.47
C LYS A 204 -26.08 -7.33 30.52
N ARG A 205 -25.86 -6.09 30.94
CA ARG A 205 -24.96 -5.74 32.03
C ARG A 205 -25.72 -4.96 33.09
N GLU A 206 -25.44 -5.26 34.35
CA GLU A 206 -25.90 -4.48 35.49
C GLU A 206 -24.72 -3.61 35.95
N ILE A 207 -24.98 -2.31 36.13
CA ILE A 207 -24.00 -1.36 36.64
C ILE A 207 -24.61 -0.78 37.91
N GLY A 208 -23.88 -0.90 39.01
CA GLY A 208 -24.29 -0.38 40.30
C GLY A 208 -23.12 0.26 41.04
N LEU A 209 -23.45 0.91 42.14
CA LEU A 209 -22.46 1.31 43.13
C LEU A 209 -22.19 0.10 44.03
N VAL A 210 -20.92 -0.19 44.26
CA VAL A 210 -20.50 -1.21 45.24
C VAL A 210 -19.92 -0.45 46.42
N SER A 211 -20.52 -0.63 47.60
CA SER A 211 -20.06 -0.04 48.85
C SER A 211 -19.87 -1.12 49.91
N ARG A 212 -19.17 -0.78 50.99
CA ARG A 212 -19.14 -1.66 52.15
C ARG A 212 -20.54 -1.69 52.79
N PRO A 213 -20.90 -2.78 53.51
CA PRO A 213 -22.20 -2.89 54.17
C PRO A 213 -22.52 -1.71 55.11
N ASP A 214 -21.49 -1.12 55.71
CA ASP A 214 -21.63 -0.03 56.68
C ASP A 214 -21.53 1.38 56.05
N ASP A 215 -21.26 1.46 54.75
CA ASP A 215 -21.22 2.75 54.04
C ASP A 215 -22.66 3.21 53.77
N LYS A 216 -23.00 4.42 54.23
CA LYS A 216 -24.26 5.08 53.84
C LYS A 216 -24.10 5.67 52.44
N VAL A 217 -24.55 4.94 51.43
CA VAL A 217 -24.64 5.39 50.01
C VAL A 217 -25.94 6.12 49.76
#